data_AF-T1C6W4-F1
#
_entry.id   AF-T1C6W4-F1
#
_cell.length_a   1.000
_cell.length_b   1.000
_cell.length_c   1.000
_cell.angle_alpha   90.00
_cell.angle_beta   90.00
_cell.angle_gamma   90.00
#
_symmetry.space_group_name_H-M   'P 1'
#
loop_
_entity.id
_entity.type
_entity.pdbx_description
1 polymer ?
#
loop_
_entity_poly.entity_id
_entity_poly.type
_entity_poly.pdbx_seq_one_letter_code
_entity_poly.pdbx_strand_id
1 'polypeptide(L)'
;SILRARRVAVAGDKQQLPPTTFFADGSNEDEDADESLMSEGFESLLDQMSSFLPTQMLEWHYRSLDEKLIAFSNHHIYNDRLVTFPGPGGRVPPVSHVLVPNVLGEDGQEESATPEVRRVVELVLQHAKDHPDESLGVIAMGIKHANKVEAALDQALKV
;
A
#
# COMPACT_ATOMS: atom_id res chain seq x y z
N SER A 1 22.34 16.55 16.24
CA SER A 1 23.03 16.23 14.98
C SER A 1 23.78 14.91 15.14
N ILE A 2 23.67 14.02 14.15
CA ILE A 2 24.44 12.77 14.01
C ILE A 2 25.95 13.03 14.23
N LEU A 3 26.45 14.22 13.84
CA LEU A 3 27.84 14.64 14.00
C LEU A 3 28.37 14.64 15.45
N ARG A 4 27.49 14.66 16.46
CA ARG A 4 27.88 14.61 17.89
C ARG A 4 27.57 13.26 18.54
N ALA A 5 27.03 12.31 17.77
CA ALA A 5 26.63 11.01 18.31
C ALA A 5 27.87 10.14 18.58
N ARG A 6 27.89 9.46 19.72
CA ARG A 6 28.93 8.47 20.03
C ARG A 6 28.68 7.12 19.34
N ARG A 7 27.40 6.82 19.06
CA ARG A 7 26.91 5.61 18.38
C ARG A 7 25.65 5.97 17.60
N VAL A 8 25.45 5.33 16.46
CA VAL A 8 24.29 5.52 15.58
C VAL A 8 23.79 4.14 15.16
N ALA A 9 22.47 3.95 15.22
CA ALA A 9 21.79 2.80 14.64
C ALA A 9 20.73 3.34 13.68
N VAL A 10 20.68 2.79 12.47
CA VAL A 10 19.72 3.14 11.43
C VAL A 10 18.97 1.87 11.08
N ALA A 11 17.64 1.94 11.13
CA ALA A 11 16.76 0.81 10.84
C ALA A 11 15.61 1.30 9.96
N GLY A 12 15.20 0.46 9.02
CA GLY A 12 14.14 0.73 8.07
C GLY A 12 14.12 -0.32 6.97
N ASP A 13 13.30 -0.09 5.97
CA ASP A 13 13.12 -0.98 4.84
C ASP A 13 13.27 -0.19 3.54
N LYS A 14 14.20 -0.63 2.69
CA LYS A 14 14.52 0.04 1.41
C LYS A 14 13.46 -0.20 0.33
N GLN A 15 12.59 -1.18 0.56
CA GLN A 15 11.55 -1.57 -0.39
C GLN A 15 10.23 -0.83 -0.13
N GLN A 16 10.21 0.08 0.84
CA GLN A 16 9.11 0.99 1.07
C GLN A 16 9.28 2.27 0.27
N LEU A 17 8.16 2.97 0.05
CA LEU A 17 8.17 4.27 -0.62
C LEU A 17 9.13 5.22 0.10
N PRO A 18 9.89 6.05 -0.66
CA PRO A 18 10.73 7.08 -0.07
C PRO A 18 9.87 8.02 0.78
N PRO A 19 10.48 8.69 1.78
CA PRO A 19 9.76 9.68 2.56
C PRO A 19 9.20 10.77 1.65
N THR A 20 7.88 10.95 1.64
CA THR A 20 7.22 12.00 0.86
C THR A 20 7.34 13.34 1.60
N THR A 21 7.63 14.42 0.87
CA THR A 21 7.81 15.77 1.41
C THR A 21 6.47 16.48 1.62
N PHE A 22 5.54 15.87 2.34
CA PHE A 22 4.23 16.48 2.61
C PHE A 22 4.30 17.72 3.53
N PHE A 23 5.45 17.96 4.18
CA PHE A 23 5.64 19.06 5.15
C PHE A 23 6.68 20.12 4.72
N ALA A 24 7.26 20.01 3.51
CA ALA A 24 8.35 20.89 3.10
C ALA A 24 7.88 22.18 2.39
N ASP A 25 6.64 22.22 1.87
CA ASP A 25 6.13 23.41 1.20
C ASP A 25 4.87 23.95 1.89
N GLY A 26 4.97 25.18 2.37
CA GLY A 26 3.85 25.95 2.93
C GLY A 26 3.09 26.72 1.86
N SER A 27 3.13 26.29 0.61
CA SER A 27 2.43 26.96 -0.49
C SER A 27 1.86 26.00 -1.53
N ASN A 28 0.53 26.11 -1.68
CA ASN A 28 -0.33 25.71 -2.79
C ASN A 28 -0.87 24.27 -2.80
N GLU A 29 -2.18 24.20 -2.56
CA GLU A 29 -3.07 23.01 -2.58
C GLU A 29 -3.52 22.58 -3.98
N ASP A 30 -2.99 23.14 -5.05
CA ASP A 30 -3.39 22.75 -6.41
C ASP A 30 -2.13 22.61 -7.27
N GLU A 31 -1.74 21.36 -7.56
CA GLU A 31 -1.30 20.92 -8.88
C GLU A 31 -0.87 19.44 -8.83
N ASP A 32 -1.45 18.65 -9.74
CA ASP A 32 -0.99 17.33 -10.22
C ASP A 32 0.45 17.43 -10.82
N ALA A 33 1.39 17.98 -10.06
CA ALA A 33 2.79 18.10 -10.42
C ALA A 33 3.53 16.93 -9.78
N ASP A 34 3.58 15.82 -10.51
CA ASP A 34 4.58 14.76 -10.46
C ASP A 34 5.42 14.75 -9.16
N GLU A 35 4.82 14.23 -8.07
CA GLU A 35 5.46 14.08 -6.75
C GLU A 35 6.83 13.37 -6.84
N SER A 36 7.08 12.63 -7.93
CA SER A 36 8.35 11.98 -8.19
C SER A 36 9.50 12.98 -8.39
N LEU A 37 9.26 14.12 -9.07
CA LEU A 37 10.30 15.09 -9.43
C LEU A 37 10.83 15.90 -8.24
N MET A 38 10.03 16.08 -7.19
CA MET A 38 10.44 16.83 -5.99
C MET A 38 11.24 15.98 -4.99
N SER A 39 11.16 14.64 -5.10
CA SER A 39 11.96 13.70 -4.29
C SER A 39 13.29 13.31 -4.94
N GLU A 40 13.56 13.70 -6.19
CA GLU A 40 14.79 13.30 -6.93
C GLU A 40 16.10 13.77 -6.28
N GLY A 41 16.06 14.58 -5.23
CA GLY A 41 17.24 15.12 -4.54
C GLY A 41 17.59 14.51 -3.19
N PHE A 42 16.72 13.69 -2.58
CA PHE A 42 16.95 13.20 -1.21
C PHE A 42 17.05 11.67 -1.17
N GLU A 43 18.29 11.17 -1.25
CA GLU A 43 18.58 9.80 -0.87
C GLU A 43 18.17 9.56 0.59
N SER A 44 17.40 8.50 0.83
CA SER A 44 17.06 8.08 2.19
C SER A 44 18.34 7.93 3.02
N LEU A 45 18.34 8.42 4.27
CA LEU A 45 19.48 8.22 5.18
C LEU A 45 19.81 6.72 5.33
N LEU A 46 18.80 5.85 5.26
CA LEU A 46 18.98 4.40 5.27
C LEU A 46 19.82 3.94 4.07
N ASP A 47 19.50 4.42 2.88
CA ASP A 47 20.21 4.07 1.65
C ASP A 47 21.63 4.62 1.67
N GLN A 48 21.80 5.89 2.03
CA GLN A 48 23.11 6.50 2.10
C GLN A 48 24.02 5.79 3.12
N MET A 49 23.51 5.48 4.31
CA MET A 49 24.31 4.80 5.35
C MET A 49 24.61 3.34 5.01
N SER A 50 23.74 2.66 4.26
CA SER A 50 23.95 1.26 3.88
C SER A 50 25.16 1.03 2.97
N SER A 51 25.62 2.07 2.25
CA SER A 51 26.83 2.04 1.44
C SER A 51 28.12 2.11 2.27
N PHE A 52 28.03 2.60 3.52
CA PHE A 52 29.18 2.82 4.40
C PHE A 52 29.21 1.89 5.62
N LEU A 53 28.07 1.29 5.98
CA LEU A 53 27.91 0.49 7.19
C LEU A 53 27.49 -0.96 6.86
N PRO A 54 27.92 -1.95 7.66
CA PRO A 54 27.40 -3.29 7.53
C PRO A 54 25.89 -3.29 7.76
N THR A 55 25.15 -3.86 6.81
CA THR A 55 23.70 -3.97 6.87
C THR A 55 23.32 -5.37 7.35
N GLN A 56 22.40 -5.45 8.31
CA GLN A 56 21.82 -6.71 8.77
C GLN A 56 20.32 -6.71 8.47
N MET A 57 19.86 -7.73 7.75
CA MET A 57 18.44 -7.93 7.49
C MET A 57 17.79 -8.63 8.68
N LEU A 58 16.61 -8.14 9.09
CA LEU A 58 15.75 -8.86 10.02
C LEU A 58 14.91 -9.84 9.21
N GLU A 59 15.11 -11.13 9.44
CA GLU A 59 14.49 -12.18 8.63
C GLU A 59 13.09 -12.54 9.10
N TRP A 60 12.69 -12.19 10.32
CA TRP A 60 11.43 -12.67 10.88
C TRP A 60 10.25 -11.77 10.47
N HIS A 61 9.30 -12.34 9.72
CA HIS A 61 8.04 -11.68 9.38
C HIS A 61 6.91 -12.18 10.28
N TYR A 62 6.40 -11.29 11.14
CA TYR A 62 5.40 -11.63 12.16
C TYR A 62 4.06 -10.90 11.97
N ARG A 63 3.92 -10.07 10.92
CA ARG A 63 2.71 -9.26 10.70
C ARG A 63 1.59 -10.05 10.03
N SER A 64 1.92 -10.81 8.99
CA SER A 64 0.93 -11.57 8.26
C SER A 64 0.52 -12.81 9.06
N LEU A 65 -0.77 -12.98 9.29
CA LEU A 65 -1.32 -14.16 9.99
C LEU A 65 -1.23 -15.44 9.16
N ASP A 66 -1.05 -15.33 7.85
CA ASP A 66 -0.85 -16.44 6.91
C ASP A 66 0.34 -16.12 6.00
N GLU A 67 1.26 -17.06 5.84
CA GLU A 67 2.45 -16.94 4.99
C GLU A 67 2.12 -16.57 3.53
N LYS A 68 0.96 -16.99 3.04
CA LYS A 68 0.52 -16.70 1.66
C LYS A 68 0.33 -15.21 1.41
N LEU A 69 0.07 -14.41 2.44
CA LEU A 69 -0.10 -12.96 2.32
C LEU A 69 1.22 -12.23 2.01
N ILE A 70 2.37 -12.82 2.34
CA ILE A 70 3.68 -12.23 2.08
C ILE A 70 4.49 -13.02 1.06
N ALA A 71 4.07 -14.24 0.71
CA ALA A 71 4.82 -15.16 -0.16
C ALA A 71 5.26 -14.52 -1.48
N PHE A 72 4.38 -13.76 -2.15
CA PHE A 72 4.72 -13.08 -3.40
C PHE A 72 5.85 -12.07 -3.22
N SER A 73 5.72 -11.18 -2.23
CA SER A 73 6.74 -10.18 -1.91
C SER A 73 8.02 -10.82 -1.40
N ASN A 74 7.93 -11.87 -0.58
CA ASN A 74 9.12 -12.57 -0.07
C ASN A 74 9.98 -13.09 -1.23
N HIS A 75 9.35 -13.74 -2.22
CA HIS A 75 10.04 -14.27 -3.38
C HIS A 75 10.65 -13.18 -4.27
N HIS A 76 9.84 -12.18 -4.68
CA HIS A 76 10.28 -11.22 -5.70
C HIS A 76 11.05 -10.02 -5.15
N ILE A 77 10.86 -9.67 -3.88
CA ILE A 77 11.43 -8.45 -3.26
C ILE A 77 12.52 -8.81 -2.25
N TYR A 78 12.33 -9.88 -1.47
CA TYR A 78 13.21 -10.23 -0.35
C TYR A 78 14.11 -11.45 -0.59
N ASN A 79 14.04 -12.06 -1.79
CA ASN A 79 14.80 -13.26 -2.18
C ASN A 79 14.60 -14.45 -1.23
N ASP A 80 13.35 -14.68 -0.81
CA ASP A 80 12.95 -15.78 0.09
C ASP A 80 13.68 -15.79 1.45
N ARG A 81 14.24 -14.65 1.88
CA ARG A 81 14.95 -14.54 3.16
C ARG A 81 14.03 -14.33 4.37
N LEU A 82 12.77 -13.94 4.16
CA LEU A 82 11.86 -13.78 5.29
C LEU A 82 11.35 -15.14 5.77
N VAL A 83 11.58 -15.42 7.05
CA VAL A 83 11.04 -16.56 7.77
C VAL A 83 9.62 -16.22 8.23
N THR A 84 8.67 -17.02 7.75
CA THR A 84 7.24 -16.94 8.09
C THR A 84 6.82 -18.15 8.93
N PHE A 85 5.67 -18.03 9.57
CA PHE A 85 5.03 -19.15 10.27
C PHE A 85 3.78 -19.59 9.51
N PRO A 86 3.48 -20.89 9.49
CA PRO A 86 2.28 -21.38 8.84
C PRO A 86 1.05 -20.74 9.49
N GLY A 87 0.12 -20.25 8.66
CA GLY A 87 -1.14 -19.70 9.14
C GLY A 87 -2.00 -20.74 9.85
N PRO A 88 -3.09 -20.31 10.51
CA PRO A 88 -3.96 -21.20 11.32
C PRO A 88 -4.61 -22.35 10.54
N GLY A 89 -4.48 -22.36 9.20
CA GLY A 89 -5.09 -23.34 8.33
C GLY A 89 -6.58 -23.05 8.15
N GLY A 90 -7.01 -22.88 6.91
CA GLY A 90 -8.39 -22.58 6.57
C GLY A 90 -8.74 -23.06 5.16
N ARG A 91 -10.03 -23.30 4.91
CA ARG A 91 -10.53 -23.66 3.57
C ARG A 91 -10.57 -22.45 2.63
N VAL A 92 -10.69 -21.24 3.19
CA VAL A 92 -10.75 -20.00 2.43
C VAL A 92 -9.32 -19.46 2.25
N PRO A 93 -8.87 -19.19 1.01
CA PRO A 93 -7.58 -18.58 0.78
C PRO A 93 -7.56 -17.13 1.31
N PRO A 94 -6.46 -16.67 1.93
CA PRO A 94 -6.37 -15.32 2.48
C PRO A 94 -6.24 -14.22 1.42
N VAL A 95 -6.03 -14.61 0.15
CA VAL A 95 -5.95 -13.71 -1.01
C VAL A 95 -6.81 -14.29 -2.13
N SER A 96 -7.60 -13.43 -2.78
CA SER A 96 -8.39 -13.77 -3.96
C SER A 96 -8.28 -12.69 -5.01
N HIS A 97 -8.27 -13.07 -6.28
CA HIS A 97 -8.33 -12.16 -7.41
C HIS A 97 -9.75 -12.16 -7.99
N VAL A 98 -10.33 -10.96 -8.16
CA VAL A 98 -11.65 -10.77 -8.77
C VAL A 98 -11.47 -10.03 -10.09
N LEU A 99 -11.64 -10.75 -11.21
CA LEU A 99 -11.61 -10.13 -12.53
C LEU A 99 -12.90 -9.35 -12.77
N VAL A 100 -12.77 -8.04 -13.01
CA VAL A 100 -13.89 -7.17 -13.40
C VAL A 100 -13.71 -6.76 -14.86
N PRO A 101 -14.57 -7.23 -15.78
CA PRO A 101 -14.49 -6.85 -17.19
C PRO A 101 -14.73 -5.34 -17.37
N ASN A 102 -13.83 -4.68 -18.10
CA ASN A 102 -14.05 -3.28 -18.48
C ASN A 102 -15.08 -3.19 -19.62
N VAL A 103 -15.99 -2.23 -19.55
CA VAL A 103 -16.98 -1.94 -20.59
C VAL A 103 -16.58 -0.62 -21.25
N LEU A 104 -16.04 -0.72 -22.47
CA LEU A 104 -15.60 0.45 -23.23
C LEU A 104 -16.79 1.39 -23.50
N GLY A 105 -16.64 2.66 -23.15
CA GLY A 105 -17.59 3.73 -23.47
C GLY A 105 -18.62 4.09 -22.40
N GLU A 106 -18.67 3.41 -21.24
CA GLU A 106 -19.49 3.88 -20.11
C GLU A 106 -18.86 5.11 -19.43
N ASP A 107 -17.54 5.15 -19.34
CA ASP A 107 -16.79 6.25 -18.75
C ASP A 107 -15.73 6.68 -19.76
N GLY A 108 -15.71 7.94 -20.17
CA GLY A 108 -14.60 8.52 -20.92
C GLY A 108 -13.29 8.62 -20.12
N GLN A 109 -13.12 7.82 -19.07
CA GLN A 109 -12.03 7.82 -18.11
C GLN A 109 -11.48 6.39 -17.97
N GLU A 110 -10.43 6.06 -18.73
CA GLU A 110 -9.76 4.75 -18.69
C GLU A 110 -9.08 4.47 -17.34
N GLU A 111 -8.70 5.52 -16.60
CA GLU A 111 -7.96 5.43 -15.34
C GLU A 111 -8.82 4.97 -14.15
N SER A 112 -10.15 4.95 -14.27
CA SER A 112 -11.04 4.64 -13.15
C SER A 112 -12.37 4.03 -13.58
N ALA A 113 -12.35 2.75 -13.96
CA ALA A 113 -13.49 2.03 -14.49
C ALA A 113 -14.68 1.94 -13.49
N THR A 114 -15.86 2.43 -13.89
CA THR A 114 -17.10 2.33 -13.07
C THR A 114 -17.48 0.89 -12.70
N PRO A 115 -17.31 -0.14 -13.57
CA PRO A 115 -17.57 -1.52 -13.18
C PRO A 115 -16.76 -1.97 -11.96
N GLU A 116 -15.48 -1.56 -11.88
CA GLU A 116 -14.62 -1.87 -10.73
C GLU A 116 -15.11 -1.16 -9.47
N VAL A 117 -15.41 0.14 -9.58
CA VAL A 117 -15.97 0.92 -8.45
C VAL A 117 -17.23 0.27 -7.88
N ARG A 118 -18.18 -0.10 -8.75
CA ARG A 118 -19.41 -0.80 -8.32
C ARG A 118 -19.09 -2.11 -7.60
N ARG A 119 -18.16 -2.89 -8.15
CA ARG A 119 -17.78 -4.18 -7.55
C ARG A 119 -17.11 -4.00 -6.19
N VAL A 120 -16.26 -2.99 -6.04
CA VAL A 120 -15.63 -2.66 -4.75
C VAL A 120 -16.68 -2.25 -3.73
N VAL A 121 -17.63 -1.38 -4.08
CA VAL A 121 -18.73 -0.98 -3.18
C VAL A 121 -19.57 -2.19 -2.74
N GLU A 122 -19.91 -3.10 -3.66
CA GLU A 122 -20.61 -4.34 -3.32
C GLU A 122 -19.84 -5.17 -2.28
N LEU A 123 -18.52 -5.33 -2.45
CA LEU A 123 -17.67 -6.09 -1.53
C LEU A 123 -17.57 -5.40 -0.16
N VAL A 124 -17.46 -4.07 -0.13
CA VAL A 124 -17.44 -3.27 1.12
C VAL A 124 -18.75 -3.46 1.89
N LEU A 125 -19.89 -3.34 1.21
CA LEU A 125 -21.21 -3.54 1.83
C LEU A 125 -21.43 -4.99 2.27
N GLN A 126 -20.89 -5.96 1.53
CA GLN A 126 -20.94 -7.37 1.92
C GLN A 126 -20.09 -7.62 3.19
N HIS A 127 -18.88 -7.07 3.26
CA HIS A 127 -18.02 -7.14 4.45
C HIS A 127 -18.71 -6.55 5.67
N ALA A 128 -19.33 -5.38 5.54
CA ALA A 128 -20.05 -4.74 6.65
C ALA A 128 -21.22 -5.60 7.18
N LYS A 129 -21.81 -6.46 6.35
CA LYS A 129 -22.89 -7.39 6.74
C LYS A 129 -22.36 -8.69 7.35
N ASP A 130 -21.35 -9.27 6.72
CA ASP A 130 -20.83 -10.60 7.08
C ASP A 130 -19.83 -10.55 8.23
N HIS A 131 -19.09 -9.44 8.36
CA HIS A 131 -17.97 -9.24 9.28
C HIS A 131 -18.03 -7.86 9.97
N PRO A 132 -19.14 -7.51 10.66
CA PRO A 132 -19.33 -6.17 11.23
C PRO A 132 -18.33 -5.80 12.34
N ASP A 133 -17.73 -6.79 12.99
CA ASP A 133 -16.75 -6.60 14.07
C ASP A 133 -15.31 -6.46 13.56
N GLU A 134 -15.09 -6.59 12.24
CA GLU A 134 -13.77 -6.51 11.61
C GLU A 134 -13.58 -5.18 10.88
N SER A 135 -12.41 -4.55 11.08
CA SER A 135 -12.03 -3.36 10.31
C SER A 135 -11.75 -3.69 8.86
N LEU A 136 -12.14 -2.81 7.94
CA LEU A 136 -11.85 -2.92 6.51
C LEU A 136 -11.01 -1.72 6.04
N GLY A 137 -9.99 -1.99 5.21
CA GLY A 137 -9.25 -0.98 4.48
C GLY A 137 -9.37 -1.22 2.98
N VAL A 138 -9.59 -0.14 2.21
CA VAL A 138 -9.61 -0.16 0.74
C VAL A 138 -8.43 0.67 0.25
N ILE A 139 -7.59 0.09 -0.60
CA ILE A 139 -6.42 0.75 -1.19
C ILE A 139 -6.62 0.80 -2.70
N ALA A 140 -6.42 1.98 -3.30
CA ALA A 140 -6.49 2.20 -4.74
C ALA A 140 -5.15 2.76 -5.26
N MET A 141 -4.87 2.53 -6.54
CA MET A 141 -3.61 2.97 -7.17
C MET A 141 -3.50 4.50 -7.36
N GLY A 142 -4.58 5.26 -7.16
CA GLY A 142 -4.56 6.72 -7.29
C GLY A 142 -5.75 7.38 -6.61
N ILE A 143 -5.58 8.66 -6.25
CA ILE A 143 -6.57 9.43 -5.48
C ILE A 143 -7.91 9.60 -6.24
N LYS A 144 -7.86 9.74 -7.57
CA LYS A 144 -9.06 9.84 -8.41
C LYS A 144 -9.96 8.61 -8.27
N HIS A 145 -9.37 7.41 -8.29
CA HIS A 145 -10.13 6.16 -8.12
C HIS A 145 -10.62 5.98 -6.69
N ALA A 146 -9.77 6.28 -5.70
CA ALA A 146 -10.15 6.25 -4.28
C ALA A 146 -11.38 7.14 -3.99
N ASN A 147 -11.33 8.40 -4.45
CA ASN A 147 -12.44 9.35 -4.29
C ASN A 147 -13.71 8.89 -5.02
N LYS A 148 -13.58 8.26 -6.20
CA LYS A 148 -14.73 7.72 -6.93
C LYS A 148 -15.38 6.55 -6.18
N VAL A 149 -14.58 5.68 -5.55
CA VAL A 149 -15.07 4.60 -4.68
C VAL A 149 -15.77 5.16 -3.45
N GLU A 150 -15.17 6.14 -2.77
CA GLU A 150 -15.75 6.80 -1.59
C GLU A 150 -17.08 7.46 -1.92
N ALA A 151 -17.15 8.26 -2.99
CA ALA A 151 -18.39 8.91 -3.42
C ALA A 151 -19.51 7.91 -3.78
N ALA A 152 -19.15 6.79 -4.43
CA ALA A 152 -20.12 5.74 -4.76
C ALA A 152 -20.62 5.00 -3.52
N LEU A 153 -19.75 4.78 -2.53
CA LEU A 153 -20.13 4.20 -1.24
C LEU A 153 -21.08 5.12 -0.47
N ASP A 154 -20.77 6.41 -0.38
CA ASP A 154 -21.63 7.43 0.24
C ASP A 154 -23.02 7.47 -0.39
N GLN A 155 -23.09 7.36 -1.72
CA GLN A 155 -24.36 7.31 -2.43
C GLN A 155 -25.16 6.05 -2.08
N ALA A 156 -24.50 4.90 -1.97
CA ALA A 156 -25.14 3.63 -1.61
C ALA A 156 -25.66 3.61 -0.16
N LEU A 157 -25.05 4.37 0.75
CA LEU A 157 -25.46 4.47 2.16
C LEU A 157 -26.58 5.49 2.40
N LYS A 158 -26.85 6.40 1.46
CA LYS A 158 -27.92 7.42 1.58
C LYS A 158 -29.33 6.89 1.27
N VAL A 159 -29.45 5.64 0.87
CA VAL A 159 -30.72 4.95 0.54
C VAL A 159 -31.15 4.08 1.71
#